data_AF-A0A2J6IZY1-F1
#
_entry.id   AF-A0A2J6IZY1-F1
#
_cell.length_a   1.000
_cell.length_b   1.000
_cell.length_c   1.000
_cell.angle_alpha   90.00
_cell.angle_beta   90.00
_cell.angle_gamma   90.00
#
_symmetry.space_group_name_H-M   'P 1'
#
loop_
_entity.id
_entity.type
_entity.pdbx_description
1 polymer ?
#
loop_
_entity_poly.entity_id
_entity_poly.type
_entity_poly.pdbx_seq_one_letter_code
_entity_poly.pdbx_strand_id
1 'polypeptide(L)'
;MIDITGFHNDDGEVLVSVFNDKKGFPNDTGAAYLNLTATITDHAARFEIPDLPYGAYAVSVLHDENRDGRMNSNVVGIPKEGFGLSLNPRLKRKQPEYEDARFLLLVEQKEMVIEMQYETFGRDRQRIMQERREQKSKEQ
;
A
#
# COMPACT_ATOMS: atom_id res chain seq x y z
N MET A 1 -7.53 0.13 -16.38
CA MET A 1 -8.31 -0.25 -15.19
C MET A 1 -7.39 -0.87 -14.16
N ILE A 2 -7.57 -0.54 -12.89
CA ILE A 2 -6.88 -1.16 -11.76
C ILE A 2 -7.94 -1.79 -10.85
N ASP A 3 -7.86 -3.10 -10.68
CA ASP A 3 -8.62 -3.84 -9.68
C ASP A 3 -7.74 -4.03 -8.44
N ILE A 4 -8.27 -3.71 -7.26
CA ILE A 4 -7.56 -3.81 -5.99
C ILE A 4 -8.30 -4.79 -5.12
N THR A 5 -7.58 -5.76 -4.57
CA THR A 5 -8.16 -6.89 -3.84
C THR A 5 -7.40 -7.16 -2.54
N GLY A 6 -8.03 -7.89 -1.62
CA GLY A 6 -7.36 -8.35 -0.40
C GLY A 6 -7.42 -7.35 0.75
N PHE A 7 -8.33 -6.35 0.68
CA PHE A 7 -8.57 -5.47 1.82
C PHE A 7 -9.01 -6.28 3.04
N HIS A 8 -8.54 -5.92 4.22
CA HIS A 8 -8.89 -6.65 5.44
C HIS A 8 -10.28 -6.28 5.99
N ASN A 9 -10.79 -5.12 5.60
CA ASN A 9 -12.12 -4.58 5.92
C ASN A 9 -12.47 -3.50 4.89
N ASP A 10 -13.68 -2.95 4.99
CA ASP A 10 -14.19 -1.91 4.10
C ASP A 10 -14.15 -0.50 4.75
N ASP A 11 -13.45 -0.35 5.87
CA ASP A 11 -13.37 0.92 6.59
C ASP A 11 -12.49 1.94 5.84
N GLY A 12 -12.70 3.23 6.11
CA GLY A 12 -11.87 4.27 5.52
C GLY A 12 -12.12 4.47 4.02
N GLU A 13 -11.03 4.58 3.27
CA GLU A 13 -11.00 4.70 1.81
C GLU A 13 -9.71 4.11 1.24
N VAL A 14 -9.67 3.89 -0.07
CA VAL A 14 -8.42 3.53 -0.75
C VAL A 14 -7.90 4.72 -1.55
N LEU A 15 -6.61 5.02 -1.35
CA LEU A 15 -5.87 6.01 -2.11
C LEU A 15 -4.96 5.31 -3.11
N VAL A 16 -5.00 5.75 -4.36
CA VAL A 16 -4.15 5.27 -5.45
C VAL A 16 -3.28 6.42 -5.94
N SER A 17 -1.96 6.22 -5.90
CA SER A 17 -0.98 7.19 -6.39
C SER A 17 -0.22 6.60 -7.57
N VAL A 18 -0.24 7.30 -8.69
CA VAL A 18 0.48 6.95 -9.92
C VAL A 18 1.73 7.82 -10.01
N PHE A 19 2.90 7.20 -10.11
CA PHE A 19 4.21 7.85 -10.23
C PHE A 19 4.77 7.60 -11.63
N ASN A 20 5.31 8.64 -12.26
CA ASN A 20 6.02 8.56 -13.54
C ASN A 20 7.55 8.68 -13.39
N ASP A 21 8.04 8.84 -12.16
CA ASP A 21 9.46 8.83 -11.79
C ASP A 21 9.60 8.28 -10.35
N LYS A 22 10.82 7.94 -9.95
CA LYS A 22 11.15 7.44 -8.61
C LYS A 22 10.99 8.46 -7.49
N LYS A 23 10.94 9.76 -7.81
CA LYS A 23 10.87 10.82 -6.80
C LYS A 23 9.57 10.68 -5.99
N GLY A 24 9.72 10.52 -4.68
CA GLY A 24 8.59 10.45 -3.73
C GLY A 24 7.88 9.11 -3.64
N PHE A 25 8.14 8.18 -4.57
CA PHE A 25 7.60 6.83 -4.48
C PHE A 25 8.08 6.10 -3.20
N PRO A 26 7.24 5.30 -2.52
CA PRO A 26 5.81 5.08 -2.77
C PRO A 26 4.87 6.01 -1.99
N ASN A 27 5.37 6.86 -1.09
CA ASN A 27 4.58 7.45 0.01
C ASN A 27 4.31 8.96 -0.13
N ASP A 28 5.07 9.68 -0.95
CA ASP A 28 4.88 11.12 -1.14
C ASP A 28 3.87 11.37 -2.26
N THR A 29 2.60 11.45 -1.88
CA THR A 29 1.48 11.72 -2.80
C THR A 29 1.60 13.08 -3.50
N GLY A 30 2.35 14.04 -2.94
CA GLY A 30 2.63 15.34 -3.56
C GLY A 30 3.59 15.26 -4.75
N ALA A 31 4.37 14.19 -4.84
CA ALA A 31 5.25 13.91 -5.98
C ALA A 31 4.59 12.98 -7.03
N ALA A 32 3.41 12.43 -6.74
CA ALA A 32 2.68 11.58 -7.67
C ALA A 32 2.20 12.39 -8.90
N TYR A 33 2.20 11.74 -10.06
CA TYR A 33 1.65 12.28 -11.29
C TYR A 33 0.13 12.41 -11.21
N LEU A 34 -0.53 11.45 -10.57
CA LEU A 34 -1.97 11.40 -10.39
C LEU A 34 -2.30 10.72 -9.05
N ASN A 35 -3.29 11.27 -8.34
CA ASN A 35 -3.87 10.64 -7.16
C ASN A 35 -5.37 10.44 -7.39
N LEU A 36 -5.89 9.30 -6.92
CA LEU A 36 -7.30 8.94 -7.00
C LEU A 36 -7.74 8.34 -5.66
N THR A 37 -9.02 8.45 -5.36
CA THR A 37 -9.63 7.91 -4.14
C THR A 37 -10.92 7.19 -4.49
N ALA A 38 -11.19 6.07 -3.83
CA ALA A 38 -12.47 5.38 -3.92
C ALA A 38 -12.84 4.73 -2.58
N THR A 39 -14.13 4.43 -2.43
CA THR A 39 -14.63 3.60 -1.33
C THR A 39 -14.30 2.13 -1.57
N ILE A 40 -14.15 1.38 -0.48
CA ILE A 40 -13.95 -0.07 -0.51
C ILE A 40 -15.32 -0.73 -0.37
N THR A 41 -15.55 -1.81 -1.12
CA THR A 41 -16.79 -2.57 -1.06
C THR A 41 -16.48 -4.03 -1.30
N ASP A 42 -16.93 -4.89 -0.39
CA ASP A 42 -16.69 -6.34 -0.44
C ASP A 42 -15.19 -6.66 -0.55
N HIS A 43 -14.39 -6.01 0.30
CA HIS A 43 -12.95 -6.19 0.37
C HIS A 43 -12.22 -5.95 -0.96
N ALA A 44 -12.78 -5.09 -1.81
CA ALA A 44 -12.26 -4.75 -3.13
C ALA A 44 -12.53 -3.28 -3.51
N ALA A 45 -11.76 -2.78 -4.48
CA ALA A 45 -11.96 -1.48 -5.10
C ALA A 45 -11.53 -1.51 -6.57
N ARG A 46 -12.14 -0.65 -7.39
CA ARG A 46 -11.85 -0.55 -8.82
C ARG A 46 -11.61 0.90 -9.22
N PHE A 47 -10.58 1.10 -10.03
CA PHE A 47 -10.20 2.41 -10.56
C PHE A 47 -10.13 2.39 -12.08
N GLU A 48 -10.78 3.39 -12.67
CA GLU A 48 -10.50 3.81 -14.04
C GLU A 48 -9.45 4.93 -13.97
N ILE A 49 -8.27 4.63 -14.49
CA ILE A 49 -7.21 5.64 -14.62
C ILE A 49 -7.47 6.38 -15.94
N PRO A 50 -7.65 7.72 -15.91
CA PRO A 50 -7.86 8.51 -17.12
C PRO A 50 -6.61 8.53 -17.99
N ASP A 51 -6.76 8.95 -19.25
CA ASP A 51 -5.76 8.91 -20.31
C ASP A 51 -4.34 9.31 -19.86
N LEU A 52 -3.50 8.29 -19.65
CA LEU A 52 -2.08 8.45 -19.39
C LEU A 52 -1.28 8.37 -20.69
N PRO A 53 -0.30 9.26 -20.92
CA PRO A 53 0.65 9.10 -22.00
C PRO A 53 1.37 7.74 -21.95
N TYR A 54 1.79 7.22 -23.10
CA TYR A 54 2.66 6.05 -23.10
C TYR A 54 3.98 6.37 -22.39
N GLY A 55 4.39 5.48 -21.48
CA GLY A 55 5.49 5.76 -20.58
C GLY A 55 5.71 4.71 -19.51
N ALA A 56 6.67 4.98 -18.63
CA ALA A 56 6.94 4.16 -17.47
C ALA A 56 6.20 4.72 -16.25
N TYR A 57 5.55 3.84 -15.50
CA TYR A 57 4.79 4.20 -14.32
C TYR A 57 4.99 3.17 -13.20
N ALA A 58 4.78 3.60 -11.96
CA ALA A 58 4.54 2.74 -10.82
C ALA A 58 3.27 3.22 -10.09
N VAL A 59 2.50 2.29 -9.55
CA VAL A 59 1.30 2.58 -8.77
C VAL A 59 1.56 2.14 -7.33
N SER A 60 1.28 3.01 -6.37
CA SER A 60 1.12 2.63 -4.97
C SER A 60 -0.34 2.79 -4.55
N VAL A 61 -0.75 1.95 -3.62
CA VAL A 61 -2.09 1.90 -3.05
C VAL A 61 -1.97 1.96 -1.54
N LEU A 62 -2.79 2.77 -0.89
CA LEU A 62 -2.93 2.85 0.56
C LEU A 62 -4.37 2.52 0.97
N HIS A 63 -4.53 1.62 1.93
CA HIS A 63 -5.77 1.46 2.68
C HIS A 63 -5.79 2.47 3.83
N ASP A 64 -6.42 3.61 3.61
CA ASP A 64 -6.47 4.70 4.57
C ASP A 64 -7.68 4.54 5.49
N GLU A 65 -7.53 3.65 6.48
CA GLU A 65 -8.60 3.30 7.44
C GLU A 65 -9.05 4.50 8.27
N ASN A 66 -8.14 5.45 8.55
CA ASN A 66 -8.41 6.60 9.41
C ASN A 66 -8.60 7.93 8.68
N ARG A 67 -8.45 7.94 7.35
CA ARG A 67 -8.64 9.09 6.46
C ARG A 67 -7.67 10.25 6.72
N ASP A 68 -6.42 9.94 7.04
CA ASP A 68 -5.38 10.96 7.26
C ASP A 68 -4.44 11.18 6.07
N GLY A 69 -4.66 10.45 4.98
CA GLY A 69 -4.00 10.65 3.69
C GLY A 69 -2.57 10.12 3.62
N ARG A 70 -2.10 9.38 4.62
CA ARG A 70 -0.71 8.95 4.71
C ARG A 70 -0.57 7.57 5.35
N MET A 71 0.48 6.87 4.96
CA MET A 71 0.82 5.58 5.56
C MET A 71 1.17 5.73 7.04
N ASN A 72 0.29 5.25 7.91
CA ASN A 72 0.55 5.20 9.35
C ASN A 72 1.49 4.06 9.70
N SER A 73 2.53 4.38 10.48
CA SER A 73 3.53 3.41 10.94
C SER A 73 3.70 3.48 12.45
N ASN A 74 4.16 2.39 13.05
CA ASN A 74 4.59 2.41 14.46
C ASN A 74 5.99 3.03 14.61
N VAL A 75 6.45 3.18 15.87
CA VAL A 75 7.73 3.83 16.21
C VAL A 75 8.98 3.15 15.63
N VAL A 76 8.86 1.92 15.11
CA VAL A 76 9.95 1.20 14.45
C VAL A 76 9.78 1.13 12.92
N GLY A 77 8.85 1.93 12.37
CA GLY A 77 8.64 2.07 10.92
C GLY A 77 7.82 0.94 10.28
N ILE A 78 7.09 0.14 11.07
CA ILE A 78 6.23 -0.91 10.54
C ILE A 78 4.85 -0.31 10.17
N PRO A 79 4.37 -0.52 8.93
CA PRO A 79 3.03 -0.13 8.51
C PRO A 79 1.94 -0.68 9.44
N LYS A 80 0.99 0.18 9.79
CA LYS A 80 -0.24 -0.20 10.50
C LYS A 80 -1.42 -0.40 9.56
N GLU A 81 -1.36 0.25 8.40
CA GLU A 81 -2.36 0.20 7.34
C GLU A 81 -1.90 -0.72 6.21
N GLY A 82 -2.87 -1.11 5.39
CA GLY A 82 -2.62 -1.92 4.20
C GLY A 82 -2.01 -1.08 3.09
N PHE A 83 -1.17 -1.70 2.28
CA PHE A 83 -0.65 -1.09 1.06
C PHE A 83 -0.51 -2.10 -0.06
N GLY A 84 -0.56 -1.61 -1.30
CA GLY A 84 -0.36 -2.42 -2.50
C GLY A 84 0.53 -1.68 -3.49
N LEU A 85 1.17 -2.41 -4.39
CA LEU A 85 2.02 -1.84 -5.43
C LEU A 85 1.74 -2.52 -6.75
N SER A 86 1.90 -1.79 -7.85
CA SER A 86 1.89 -2.40 -9.18
C SER A 86 2.93 -3.53 -9.28
N LEU A 87 2.61 -4.55 -10.06
CA LEU A 87 3.39 -5.79 -10.23
C LEU A 87 3.44 -6.73 -9.01
N ASN A 88 2.80 -6.38 -7.89
CA ASN A 88 2.75 -7.19 -6.67
C ASN A 88 4.14 -7.77 -6.28
N PRO A 89 5.18 -6.93 -6.15
CA PRO A 89 6.52 -7.42 -5.85
C PRO A 89 6.57 -8.12 -4.49
N ARG A 90 7.46 -9.11 -4.37
CA ARG A 90 7.75 -9.74 -3.09
C ARG A 90 8.62 -8.82 -2.24
N LEU A 91 8.01 -8.17 -1.26
CA LEU A 91 8.70 -7.21 -0.41
C LEU A 91 9.61 -7.90 0.61
N LYS A 92 10.87 -7.44 0.69
CA LYS A 92 11.88 -7.97 1.61
C LYS A 92 12.22 -6.93 2.67
N ARG A 93 11.50 -6.88 3.81
CA ARG A 93 11.80 -6.07 5.04
C ARG A 93 12.30 -4.62 4.84
N LYS A 94 12.22 -4.06 3.64
CA LYS A 94 12.72 -2.76 3.22
C LYS A 94 11.61 -2.08 2.46
N GLN A 95 11.65 -0.75 2.48
CA GLN A 95 10.78 0.05 1.65
C GLN A 95 10.98 -0.33 0.18
N PRO A 96 9.90 -0.52 -0.60
CA PRO A 96 9.98 -0.82 -2.03
C PRO A 96 10.62 0.33 -2.80
N GLU A 97 11.42 0.00 -3.80
CA GLU A 97 11.94 0.98 -4.75
C GLU A 97 10.97 1.12 -5.94
N TYR A 98 11.06 2.24 -6.66
CA TYR A 98 10.22 2.50 -7.83
C TYR A 98 10.35 1.37 -8.87
N GLU A 99 11.57 0.90 -9.07
CA GLU A 99 11.92 -0.17 -9.99
C GLU A 99 11.23 -1.51 -9.67
N ASP A 100 10.90 -1.78 -8.39
CA ASP A 100 10.18 -3.00 -7.99
C ASP A 100 8.73 -3.02 -8.48
N ALA A 101 8.14 -1.83 -8.68
CA ALA A 101 6.74 -1.67 -9.07
C ALA A 101 6.58 -1.10 -10.49
N ARG A 102 7.68 -0.72 -11.16
CA ARG A 102 7.64 -0.02 -12.44
C ARG A 102 7.20 -0.92 -13.60
N PHE A 103 6.18 -0.49 -14.33
CA PHE A 103 5.72 -1.10 -15.58
C PHE A 103 5.73 -0.08 -16.73
N LEU A 104 5.63 -0.59 -17.97
CA LEU A 104 5.45 0.24 -19.16
C LEU A 104 3.98 0.22 -19.60
N LEU A 105 3.43 1.40 -19.85
CA LEU A 105 2.16 1.61 -20.54
C LEU A 105 2.47 1.84 -22.03
N LEU A 106 2.24 0.80 -22.84
CA LEU A 106 2.51 0.79 -24.29
C LEU A 106 1.25 0.60 -25.13
N VAL A 107 0.10 0.51 -24.46
CA VAL A 107 -1.21 0.24 -25.03
C VAL A 107 -2.21 1.22 -24.40
N GLU A 108 -3.25 1.55 -25.16
CA GLU A 108 -4.30 2.49 -24.73
C GLU A 108 -5.03 1.97 -23.48
N GLN A 109 -5.34 0.67 -23.45
CA GLN A 109 -6.03 0.04 -22.33
C GLN A 109 -5.13 -1.02 -21.70
N LYS A 110 -4.84 -0.82 -20.41
CA LYS A 110 -4.14 -1.78 -19.58
C LYS A 110 -4.99 -2.13 -18.37
N GLU A 111 -5.14 -3.42 -18.13
CA GLU A 111 -5.72 -3.97 -16.91
C GLU A 111 -4.61 -4.44 -15.98
N MET A 112 -4.81 -4.25 -14.68
CA MET A 112 -3.94 -4.80 -13.66
C MET A 112 -4.69 -5.07 -12.36
N VAL A 113 -4.24 -6.10 -11.65
CA VAL A 113 -4.71 -6.42 -10.31
C VAL A 113 -3.60 -6.08 -9.31
N ILE A 114 -3.94 -5.31 -8.28
CA ILE A 114 -3.06 -5.01 -7.14
C ILE A 114 -3.60 -5.73 -5.91
N GLU A 115 -2.75 -6.54 -5.29
CA GLU A 115 -3.09 -7.25 -4.06
C GLU A 115 -2.60 -6.44 -2.86
N MET A 116 -3.51 -6.17 -1.93
CA MET A 116 -3.21 -5.48 -0.70
C MET A 116 -2.37 -6.37 0.23
N GLN A 117 -1.33 -5.76 0.79
CA GLN A 117 -0.43 -6.36 1.75
C GLN A 117 -0.60 -5.64 3.09
N TYR A 118 -0.67 -6.42 4.16
CA TYR A 118 -0.76 -5.94 5.52
C TYR A 118 0.35 -6.60 6.33
N GLU A 119 1.05 -5.81 7.16
CA GLU A 119 2.07 -6.41 8.01
C GLU A 119 1.41 -7.26 9.09
N THR A 120 1.68 -8.56 9.07
CA THR A 120 1.29 -9.49 10.14
C THR A 120 2.36 -9.56 11.24
N PHE A 121 3.62 -9.31 10.90
CA PHE A 121 4.78 -9.47 11.77
C PHE A 121 4.84 -8.47 12.94
N GLY A 122 4.30 -7.26 12.77
CA GLY A 122 4.24 -6.25 13.82
C GLY A 122 3.35 -6.67 14.99
N ARG A 123 2.18 -7.26 14.67
CA ARG A 123 1.23 -7.79 15.66
C ARG A 123 1.83 -8.97 16.41
N ASP A 124 2.48 -9.90 15.71
CA ASP A 124 3.13 -11.05 16.34
C ASP A 124 4.27 -10.64 17.26
N ARG A 125 5.13 -9.70 16.85
CA ARG A 125 6.22 -9.22 17.73
C ARG A 125 5.72 -8.46 18.94
N GLN A 126 4.70 -7.59 18.80
CA GLN A 126 4.12 -6.88 19.94
C GLN A 126 3.51 -7.87 20.94
N ARG A 127 2.74 -8.85 20.45
CA ARG A 127 2.20 -9.94 21.27
C ARG A 127 3.31 -10.70 21.99
N ILE A 128 4.35 -11.15 21.27
CA ILE A 128 5.50 -11.86 21.87
C ILE A 128 6.22 -10.99 22.92
N MET A 129 6.37 -9.68 22.67
CA MET A 129 7.02 -8.77 23.63
C MET A 129 6.15 -8.52 24.87
N GLN A 130 4.82 -8.43 24.69
CA GLN A 130 3.86 -8.24 25.77
C GLN A 130 3.77 -9.49 26.64
N GLU A 131 3.68 -10.68 26.03
CA GLU A 131 3.76 -11.99 26.69
C GLU A 131 5.08 -12.13 27.49
N ARG A 132 6.22 -11.73 26.92
CA ARG A 132 7.52 -11.73 27.62
C ARG A 132 7.60 -10.75 28.80
N ARG A 133 6.93 -9.59 28.71
CA ARG A 133 6.88 -8.60 29.80
C ARG A 133 6.00 -9.09 30.95
N GLU A 134 4.87 -9.71 30.64
CA GLU A 134 3.95 -10.29 31.62
C GLU A 134 4.53 -11.52 32.32
N GLN A 135 5.33 -12.34 31.61
CA GLN A 135 6.07 -13.44 32.24
C GLN A 135 7.11 -12.92 33.25
N LYS A 136 7.88 -11.89 32.89
CA LYS A 136 8.87 -11.28 33.79
C LYS A 136 8.28 -10.59 35.01
N SER A 137 7.03 -10.14 34.97
CA SER A 137 6.34 -9.55 36.12
C SER A 137 5.68 -10.58 37.04
N LYS A 138 5.49 -11.83 36.58
CA LYS A 138 4.96 -12.93 37.39
C LYS A 138 6.06 -13.71 38.11
N GLU A 139 7.31 -13.54 37.70
CA GLU A 139 8.50 -14.15 38.30
C GLU A 139 9.17 -13.25 39.35
N GLN A 140 8.60 -12.08 39.65
CA GLN A 140 8.98 -11.17 40.74
C GLN A 140 7.88 -11.14 41.81
#